data_AF-A0A3N2K1M8-F1
#
_entry.id   AF-A0A3N2K1M8-F1
#
_cell.length_a   1.000
_cell.length_b   1.000
_cell.length_c   1.000
_cell.angle_alpha   90.00
_cell.angle_beta   90.00
_cell.angle_gamma   90.00
#
_symmetry.space_group_name_H-M   'P 1'
#
loop_
_entity.id
_entity.type
_entity.pdbx_description
1 polymer ?
#
loop_
_entity_poly.entity_id
_entity_poly.type
_entity_poly.pdbx_seq_one_letter_code
_entity_poly.pdbx_strand_id
1 'polypeptide(L)' 'MTAPHDDTPPPVHDATSADPAVGLRAVRSLHELADRLELLQVRRARALGWSWQDLATVLGVSRQAVHKKYARTTEEP' A
#
# COMPACT_ATOMS: atom_id res chain seq x y z
N MET A 1 2.79 -29.34 -9.28
CA MET A 1 3.60 -28.85 -8.15
C MET A 1 3.40 -27.35 -8.10
N THR A 2 2.24 -26.93 -7.60
CA THR A 2 1.81 -25.52 -7.61
C THR A 2 2.20 -24.94 -6.26
N ALA A 3 3.08 -23.94 -6.26
CA ALA A 3 3.50 -23.25 -5.05
C ALA A 3 2.28 -22.62 -4.34
N PRO A 4 2.19 -22.66 -3.00
CA PRO A 4 1.19 -21.88 -2.31
C PRO A 4 1.58 -20.40 -2.49
N HIS A 5 0.74 -19.64 -3.19
CA HIS A 5 0.77 -18.19 -3.04
C HIS A 5 0.18 -17.91 -1.67
N ASP A 6 1.06 -17.76 -0.68
CA ASP A 6 0.75 -17.21 0.62
C ASP A 6 0.42 -15.72 0.45
N ASP A 7 -0.74 -15.45 -0.15
CA ASP A 7 -1.40 -14.14 -0.15
C ASP A 7 -2.53 -14.16 0.89
N THR A 8 -2.39 -15.00 1.92
CA THR A 8 -3.27 -14.92 3.08
C THR A 8 -2.78 -13.71 3.87
N PRO A 9 -3.51 -12.57 3.87
CA PRO A 9 -3.15 -11.48 4.76
C PRO A 9 -3.06 -12.04 6.18
N PRO A 10 -2.09 -11.59 7.00
CA PRO A 10 -2.00 -12.04 8.38
C PRO A 10 -3.39 -11.84 9.01
N PRO A 11 -3.92 -12.83 9.74
CA PRO A 11 -5.16 -12.61 10.45
C PRO A 11 -4.93 -11.42 11.35
N VAL A 12 -5.74 -10.37 11.21
CA VAL A 12 -5.61 -9.08 11.91
C VAL A 12 -5.43 -9.23 13.44
N HIS A 13 -5.88 -10.37 13.97
CA HIS A 13 -5.68 -10.81 15.35
C HIS A 13 -4.20 -10.97 15.75
N ASP A 14 -3.33 -11.46 14.85
CA ASP A 14 -1.91 -11.68 15.12
C ASP A 14 -1.14 -10.40 15.39
N ALA A 15 -1.61 -9.26 14.85
CA ALA A 15 -1.03 -7.95 15.13
C ALA A 15 -1.18 -7.51 16.60
N THR A 16 -2.10 -8.15 17.34
CA THR A 16 -2.31 -7.92 18.78
C THR A 16 -1.72 -9.03 19.65
N SER A 17 -0.90 -9.92 19.08
CA SER A 17 -0.23 -10.99 19.81
C SER A 17 0.65 -10.46 20.94
N ALA A 18 0.66 -11.17 22.07
CA ALA A 18 1.58 -10.90 23.16
C ALA A 18 3.04 -11.25 22.82
N ASP A 19 3.27 -12.03 21.76
CA ASP A 19 4.60 -12.28 21.19
C ASP A 19 4.96 -11.15 20.20
N PRO A 20 5.98 -10.31 20.49
CA PRO A 20 6.38 -9.22 19.61
C PRO A 20 6.83 -9.67 18.22
N ALA A 21 7.41 -10.86 18.08
CA ALA A 21 7.86 -11.37 16.78
C ALA A 21 6.68 -11.78 15.88
N VAL A 22 5.58 -12.26 16.47
CA VAL A 22 4.33 -12.52 15.75
C VAL A 22 3.66 -11.20 15.38
N GLY A 23 3.52 -10.29 16.35
CA GLY A 23 2.91 -8.98 16.13
C GLY A 23 3.60 -8.16 15.04
N LEU A 24 4.93 -8.05 15.06
CA LEU A 24 5.68 -7.28 14.07
C LEU A 24 5.61 -7.88 12.65
N ARG A 25 5.56 -9.21 12.53
CA ARG A 25 5.36 -9.85 11.22
C ARG A 25 3.97 -9.54 10.67
N ALA A 26 2.94 -9.62 11.50
CA ALA A 26 1.58 -9.25 11.09
C ALA A 26 1.49 -7.77 10.69
N VAL A 27 2.05 -6.85 11.49
CA VAL A 27 2.09 -5.42 11.14
C VAL A 27 2.81 -5.19 9.82
N ARG A 28 3.94 -5.87 9.57
CA ARG A 28 4.67 -5.77 8.30
C ARG A 28 3.79 -6.19 7.13
N SER A 29 3.13 -7.34 7.22
CA SER A 29 2.28 -7.82 6.12
C SER A 29 1.04 -6.95 5.91
N LEU A 30 0.51 -6.31 6.96
CA LEU A 30 -0.54 -5.29 6.82
C LEU A 30 -0.03 -4.03 6.11
N HIS A 31 1.20 -3.56 6.40
CA HIS A 31 1.81 -2.46 5.66
C HIS A 31 2.02 -2.82 4.18
N GLU A 32 2.50 -4.02 3.88
CA GLU A 32 2.69 -4.49 2.50
C GLU A 32 1.34 -4.57 1.75
N LEU A 33 0.26 -4.98 2.41
CA LEU A 33 -1.09 -4.93 1.84
C LEU A 33 -1.57 -3.49 1.62
N ALA A 34 -1.39 -2.62 2.62
CA ALA A 34 -1.78 -1.22 2.54
C ALA A 34 -1.05 -0.49 1.39
N ASP A 35 0.25 -0.71 1.22
CA ASP A 35 1.03 -0.13 0.13
C ASP A 35 0.54 -0.59 -1.25
N ARG A 36 0.19 -1.88 -1.40
CA ARG A 36 -0.40 -2.43 -2.64
C ARG A 36 -1.74 -1.77 -2.96
N LEU A 37 -2.62 -1.63 -1.96
CA LEU A 37 -3.93 -0.99 -2.12
C LEU A 37 -3.81 0.50 -2.42
N GLU A 38 -2.90 1.22 -1.74
CA GLU A 38 -2.63 2.64 -1.99
C GLU A 38 -2.18 2.86 -3.43
N LEU A 39 -1.24 2.04 -3.93
CA LEU A 39 -0.80 2.11 -5.33
C LEU A 39 -1.96 1.88 -6.31
N LEU A 40 -2.80 0.88 -6.06
CA LEU A 40 -3.97 0.58 -6.89
C LEU A 40 -4.92 1.79 -6.97
N GLN A 41 -5.22 2.43 -5.83
CA GLN A 41 -6.09 3.59 -5.80
C GLN A 41 -5.45 4.82 -6.44
N VAL A 42 -4.15 5.04 -6.23
CA VAL A 42 -3.40 6.13 -6.88
C VAL A 42 -3.45 5.98 -8.40
N ARG A 43 -3.19 4.77 -8.93
CA ARG A 43 -3.29 4.47 -10.37
C ARG A 43 -4.71 4.75 -10.90
N ARG A 44 -5.73 4.29 -10.18
CA ARG A 44 -7.14 4.55 -10.55
C ARG A 44 -7.48 6.04 -10.56
N ALA A 45 -7.08 6.80 -9.54
CA ALA A 45 -7.31 8.24 -9.46
C ALA A 45 -6.61 8.99 -10.60
N ARG A 46 -5.36 8.63 -10.92
CA ARG A 46 -4.63 9.18 -12.07
C ARG A 46 -5.36 8.90 -13.39
N ALA A 47 -5.89 7.68 -13.58
CA ALA A 47 -6.70 7.32 -14.75
C ALA A 47 -8.03 8.09 -14.82
N LEU A 48 -8.60 8.46 -13.68
CA LEU A 48 -9.78 9.35 -13.58
C LEU A 48 -9.43 10.84 -13.70
N GLY A 49 -8.19 11.18 -14.05
CA GLY A 49 -7.76 12.56 -14.29
C GLY A 49 -7.42 13.37 -13.04
N TRP A 50 -7.36 12.75 -11.86
CA TRP A 50 -7.01 13.46 -10.62
C TRP A 50 -5.58 14.00 -10.69
N SER A 51 -5.37 15.22 -10.22
CA SER A 51 -4.03 15.79 -10.17
C SER A 51 -3.20 15.18 -9.05
N TRP A 52 -1.88 15.32 -9.14
CA TRP A 52 -0.98 14.97 -8.04
C TRP A 52 -1.27 15.77 -6.76
N GLN A 53 -1.86 16.96 -6.87
CA GLN A 53 -2.25 17.77 -5.73
C GLN A 53 -3.50 17.21 -5.03
N ASP A 54 -4.47 16.70 -5.78
CA ASP A 54 -5.68 16.08 -5.23
C ASP A 54 -5.32 14.81 -4.43
N LEU A 55 -4.46 13.98 -5.01
CA LEU A 55 -3.93 12.78 -4.34
C LEU A 55 -3.14 13.12 -3.06
N ALA A 56 -2.28 14.14 -3.12
CA ALA A 56 -1.52 14.58 -1.96
C ALA A 56 -2.42 15.06 -0.82
N THR A 57 -3.49 15.79 -1.16
CA THR A 57 -4.49 16.26 -0.20
C THR A 57 -5.18 15.10 0.52
N VAL A 58 -5.64 14.08 -0.21
CA VAL A 58 -6.33 12.92 0.40
C VAL A 58 -5.38 12.03 1.21
N LEU A 59 -4.13 11.88 0.76
CA LEU A 59 -3.12 11.08 1.46
C LEU A 59 -2.48 11.83 2.64
N GLY A 60 -2.78 13.12 2.82
CA GLY A 60 -2.20 13.93 3.91
C GLY A 60 -0.69 14.15 3.77
N VAL A 61 -0.16 14.08 2.55
CA VAL A 61 1.28 14.26 2.26
C VAL A 61 1.50 15.44 1.32
N SER A 62 2.76 15.85 1.15
CA SER A 62 3.09 16.86 0.16
C SER A 62 2.97 16.32 -1.28
N ARG A 63 2.68 17.21 -2.23
CA ARG A 63 2.69 16.87 -3.67
C ARG A 63 4.02 16.27 -4.12
N GLN A 64 5.13 16.77 -3.59
CA GLN A 64 6.45 16.24 -3.90
C GLN A 64 6.63 14.82 -3.34
N ALA A 65 6.13 14.53 -2.14
CA ALA A 65 6.20 13.21 -1.54
C ALA A 65 5.38 12.18 -2.35
N VAL A 66 4.14 12.52 -2.72
CA VAL A 66 3.31 11.61 -3.52
C VAL A 66 3.91 11.40 -4.92
N HIS A 67 4.41 12.46 -5.55
CA HIS A 67 5.04 12.36 -6.86
C HIS A 67 6.31 11.50 -6.80
N LYS A 68 7.17 11.71 -5.80
CA LYS A 68 8.38 10.90 -5.59
C LYS A 68 8.06 9.42 -5.34
N LYS A 69 6.99 9.12 -4.59
CA LYS A 69 6.57 7.74 -4.28
C LYS A 69 5.95 7.04 -5.49
N TYR A 70 5.17 7.76 -6.31
CA TYR A 70 4.27 7.13 -7.29
C TYR A 70 4.55 7.42 -8.76
N ALA A 71 5.20 8.53 -9.12
CA ALA A 71 5.30 8.95 -10.53
C ALA A 71 5.86 7.85 -11.44
N ARG A 72 6.95 7.20 -11.03
CA ARG A 72 7.59 6.12 -11.82
C ARG A 72 6.80 4.81 -11.86
N THR A 73 5.90 4.58 -10.92
CA THR A 73 5.13 3.33 -10.80
C THR A 73 3.76 3.45 -11.47
N THR A 74 3.25 4.67 -11.63
CA THR A 74 2.00 4.94 -12.34
C THR A 74 2.20 5.14 -13.85
N GLU A 75 3.41 5.48 -14.27
CA GLU A 75 3.82 5.57 -15.68
C GLU A 75 4.24 4.18 -16.19
N GLU A 76 3.26 3.27 -16.39
CA GLU A 76 3.46 2.15 -17.31
C GLU A 76 3.05 2.59 -18.73
N PRO A 77 3.77 2.19 -19.79
CA PRO A 77 3.46 2.53 -21.19
C PRO A 77 2.14 1.95 -21.70
#